data_AF-A0A9W4MVF9-F1
#
_entry.id   AF-A0A9W4MVF9-F1
#
_cell.length_a   1.000
_cell.length_b   1.000
_cell.length_c   1.000
_cell.angle_alpha   90.00
_cell.angle_beta   90.00
_cell.angle_gamma   90.00
#
_symmetry.space_group_name_H-M   'P 1'
#
loop_
_entity.id
_entity.type
_entity.pdbx_description
1 polymer ?
#
loop_
_entity_poly.entity_id
_entity_poly.type
_entity_poly.pdbx_seq_one_letter_code
_entity_poly.pdbx_strand_id
1 'polypeptide(L)'
;MLMENSRFDYAEQVWIWENDEGSEFFFDVGEVVRFRIEAEEWHDQIPNAPELGDETPQERRPPYSILGSMQMGGTGPITWW
;
A
#
# COMPACT_ATOMS: atom_id res chain seq x y z
N MET A 1 2.02 4.85 2.88
CA MET A 1 1.83 5.28 4.29
C MET A 1 0.40 5.77 4.49
N LEU A 2 -0.23 5.43 5.61
CA LEU A 2 -1.62 5.79 5.94
C LEU A 2 -1.67 6.81 7.09
N MET A 3 -2.85 7.38 7.36
CA MET A 3 -3.09 8.36 8.42
C MET A 3 -2.69 7.82 9.81
N GLU A 4 -2.43 8.72 10.74
CA GLU A 4 -2.22 8.37 12.15
C GLU A 4 -3.42 7.58 12.70
N ASN A 5 -3.17 6.65 13.62
CA ASN A 5 -4.16 5.70 14.15
C ASN A 5 -4.75 4.70 13.13
N SER A 6 -4.17 4.58 11.94
CA SER A 6 -4.53 3.49 11.03
C SER A 6 -4.02 2.15 11.55
N ARG A 7 -4.87 1.13 11.55
CA ARG A 7 -4.55 -0.24 11.96
C ARG A 7 -5.13 -1.25 10.97
N PHE A 8 -4.54 -2.44 10.95
CA PHE A 8 -5.03 -3.54 10.12
C PHE A 8 -5.87 -4.51 10.97
N ASP A 9 -7.09 -4.77 10.54
CA ASP A 9 -7.91 -5.85 11.09
C ASP A 9 -7.60 -7.16 10.35
N TYR A 10 -7.04 -8.14 11.07
CA TYR A 10 -6.67 -9.42 10.49
C TYR A 10 -7.87 -10.35 10.24
N ALA A 11 -8.98 -10.20 10.96
CA ALA A 11 -10.16 -11.03 10.77
C ALA A 11 -10.91 -10.61 9.51
N GLU A 12 -11.05 -9.29 9.29
CA GLU A 12 -11.76 -8.72 8.15
C GLU A 12 -10.84 -8.42 6.96
N GLN A 13 -9.52 -8.50 7.14
CA GLN A 13 -8.50 -8.20 6.12
C GLN A 13 -8.64 -6.78 5.55
N VAL A 14 -8.92 -5.81 6.42
CA VAL A 14 -9.20 -4.42 6.06
C VAL A 14 -8.34 -3.45 6.87
N TRP A 15 -7.96 -2.34 6.25
CA TRP A 15 -7.34 -1.22 6.97
C TRP A 15 -8.43 -0.31 7.51
N ILE A 16 -8.28 0.10 8.77
CA ILE A 16 -9.21 0.97 9.48
C ILE A 16 -8.45 2.19 9.94
N TRP A 17 -8.99 3.37 9.67
CA TRP A 17 -8.53 4.64 10.25
C TRP A 17 -9.52 5.11 11.31
N GLU A 18 -9.02 5.41 12.51
CA GLU A 18 -9.80 6.03 13.58
C GLU A 18 -9.45 7.53 13.63
N ASN A 19 -10.46 8.39 13.43
CA ASN A 19 -10.25 9.83 13.50
C ASN A 19 -10.19 10.33 14.95
N ASP A 20 -9.84 11.61 15.14
CA ASP A 20 -9.73 12.22 16.47
C ASP A 20 -11.08 12.27 17.24
N GLU A 21 -12.20 12.06 16.55
CA GLU A 21 -13.54 12.02 17.12
C GLU A 21 -13.98 10.59 17.52
N GLY A 22 -13.11 9.58 17.32
CA GLY A 22 -13.38 8.18 17.61
C GLY A 22 -14.29 7.48 16.58
N SER A 23 -14.48 8.10 15.41
CA SER A 23 -15.19 7.49 14.28
C SER A 23 -14.23 6.64 13.45
N GLU A 24 -14.70 5.47 13.01
CA GLU A 24 -13.94 4.52 12.21
C GLU A 24 -14.27 4.64 10.73
N PHE A 25 -13.23 4.65 9.90
CA PHE A 25 -13.30 4.68 8.45
C PHE A 25 -12.55 3.48 7.88
N PHE A 26 -13.13 2.84 6.87
CA PHE A 26 -12.64 1.58 6.31
C PHE A 26 -12.09 1.82 4.91
N PHE A 27 -10.90 1.31 4.63
CA PHE A 27 -10.32 1.32 3.29
C PHE A 27 -10.78 0.08 2.52
N ASP A 28 -11.98 0.14 1.93
CA ASP A 28 -12.60 -1.00 1.26
C ASP A 28 -12.00 -1.31 -0.11
N VAL A 29 -12.00 -2.59 -0.48
CA VAL A 29 -11.55 -3.04 -1.80
C VAL A 29 -12.56 -2.62 -2.86
N GLY A 30 -12.09 -1.96 -3.92
CA GLY A 30 -12.90 -1.54 -5.06
C GLY A 30 -13.40 -0.10 -4.98
N GLU A 31 -13.08 0.62 -3.91
CA GLU A 31 -13.38 2.05 -3.81
C GLU A 31 -12.42 2.90 -4.63
N VAL A 32 -12.93 4.06 -5.08
CA VAL A 32 -12.10 5.07 -5.73
C VAL A 32 -11.40 5.88 -4.65
N VAL A 33 -10.08 5.94 -4.72
CA VAL A 33 -9.24 6.61 -3.72
C VAL A 33 -8.40 7.71 -4.35
N ARG A 34 -8.13 8.76 -3.56
CA ARG A 34 -7.11 9.76 -3.86
C ARG A 34 -5.87 9.47 -3.02
N PHE A 35 -4.72 9.29 -3.65
CA PHE A 35 -3.43 9.14 -2.98
C PHE A 35 -2.38 10.05 -3.62
N ARG A 36 -1.30 10.31 -2.89
CA ARG A 36 -0.13 11.04 -3.38
C ARG A 36 1.00 10.07 -3.67
N ILE A 37 1.69 10.26 -4.79
CA ILE A 37 2.91 9.50 -5.12
C ILE A 37 4.05 10.06 -4.27
N GLU A 38 4.70 9.21 -3.48
CA GLU A 38 5.88 9.57 -2.68
C GLU A 38 7.18 9.14 -3.34
N ALA A 39 7.18 8.00 -4.02
CA ALA A 39 8.35 7.45 -4.68
C ALA A 39 7.95 6.60 -5.89
N GLU A 40 8.90 6.47 -6.80
CA GLU A 40 8.85 5.60 -7.96
C GLU A 40 10.09 4.73 -7.95
N GLU A 41 9.94 3.45 -8.29
CA GLU A 41 11.02 2.49 -8.33
C GLU A 41 10.99 1.75 -9.67
N TRP A 42 12.16 1.59 -10.28
CA TRP A 42 12.37 0.79 -11.48
C TRP A 42 13.26 -0.39 -11.13
N HIS A 43 12.83 -1.58 -11.51
CA HIS A 43 13.52 -2.83 -11.18
C HIS A 43 14.04 -3.47 -12.46
N ASP A 44 15.34 -3.75 -12.52
CA ASP A 44 15.93 -4.47 -13.63
C ASP A 44 15.29 -5.86 -13.79
N GLN A 45 14.99 -6.24 -15.02
CA GLN A 45 14.35 -7.50 -15.38
C GLN A 45 15.34 -8.49 -15.99
N ILE A 46 16.63 -8.13 -16.09
CA ILE A 46 17.67 -9.04 -16.56
C ILE A 46 17.69 -10.26 -15.61
N PRO A 47 17.49 -11.49 -16.13
CA PRO A 47 17.58 -12.69 -15.32
C PRO A 47 18.97 -12.80 -14.71
N ASN A 48 19.04 -13.02 -13.40
CA ASN A 48 20.31 -13.35 -12.78
C ASN A 48 20.80 -14.71 -13.27
N ALA A 49 22.12 -14.93 -13.20
CA ALA A 49 22.72 -16.20 -13.59
C ALA A 49 22.00 -17.37 -12.88
N PRO A 50 21.85 -18.54 -13.52
CA PRO A 50 21.15 -19.67 -12.92
C PRO A 50 21.76 -19.98 -11.55
N GLU A 51 20.93 -19.87 -10.51
CA GLU A 51 21.35 -20.06 -9.13
C GLU A 51 21.79 -21.52 -8.93
N LEU A 52 23.08 -21.73 -8.64
CA LEU A 52 23.64 -23.02 -8.23
C LEU A 52 23.48 -23.18 -6.71
N GLY A 53 22.26 -23.39 -6.23
CA GLY A 53 22.03 -23.65 -4.81
C GLY A 53 20.61 -23.37 -4.34
N ASP A 54 20.25 -23.99 -3.21
CA ASP A 54 18.98 -23.94 -2.45
C ASP A 54 18.68 -22.54 -1.89
N GLU A 55 18.75 -21.50 -2.74
CA GLU A 55 18.41 -20.13 -2.35
C GLU A 55 16.94 -19.84 -2.69
N THR A 56 16.26 -19.24 -1.72
CA THR A 56 14.86 -18.78 -1.80
C THR A 56 14.59 -18.09 -3.14
N PRO A 57 13.47 -18.42 -3.85
CA PRO A 57 13.22 -17.88 -5.18
C PRO A 57 13.35 -16.37 -5.15
N GLN A 58 14.28 -15.85 -5.95
CA GLN A 58 14.50 -14.43 -6.09
C GLN A 58 13.17 -13.73 -6.39
N GLU A 59 12.75 -12.86 -5.48
CA GLU A 59 11.44 -12.21 -5.52
C GLU A 59 11.30 -11.49 -6.86
N ARG A 60 10.38 -11.95 -7.72
CA ARG A 60 10.14 -11.34 -9.03
C ARG A 60 9.49 -9.98 -8.85
N ARG A 61 10.30 -8.93 -8.70
CA ARG A 61 9.82 -7.56 -8.57
C ARG A 61 9.26 -7.07 -9.90
N PRO A 62 8.13 -6.38 -9.91
CA PRO A 62 7.61 -5.77 -11.13
C PRO A 62 8.62 -4.75 -11.68
N PRO A 63 8.71 -4.54 -13.01
CA PRO A 63 9.67 -3.61 -13.60
C PRO A 63 9.50 -2.15 -13.14
N TYR A 64 8.31 -1.80 -12.67
CA TYR A 64 7.99 -0.49 -12.15
C TYR A 64 6.99 -0.62 -10.99
N SER A 65 7.24 0.13 -9.92
CA SER A 65 6.35 0.26 -8.78
C SER A 65 6.32 1.69 -8.27
N ILE A 66 5.19 2.09 -7.68
CA ILE A 66 5.03 3.38 -7.02
C ILE A 66 4.70 3.17 -5.55
N LEU A 67 5.23 4.04 -4.70
CA LEU A 67 4.85 4.12 -3.29
C LEU A 67 3.84 5.25 -3.10
N GLY A 68 2.61 4.89 -2.75
CA GLY A 68 1.54 5.84 -2.45
C GLY A 68 1.44 6.21 -0.96
N SER A 69 0.95 7.40 -0.67
CA SER A 69 0.50 7.79 0.66
C SER A 69 -0.92 8.39 0.67
N MET A 70 -1.60 8.19 1.79
CA MET A 70 -2.91 8.78 2.10
C MET A 70 -2.88 9.45 3.49
N GLN A 71 -1.78 10.13 3.81
CA GLN A 71 -1.55 10.75 5.13
C GLN A 71 -2.11 12.16 5.27
N MET A 72 -2.50 12.80 4.16
CA MET A 72 -2.91 14.20 4.16
C MET A 72 -4.43 14.32 4.12
N GLY A 73 -4.97 15.40 4.71
CA GLY A 73 -6.37 15.76 4.53
C GLY A 73 -6.74 15.84 3.04
N GLY A 74 -7.89 15.27 2.67
CA GLY A 74 -8.33 15.15 1.28
C GLY A 74 -7.81 13.92 0.53
N THR A 75 -7.06 13.01 1.16
CA THR A 75 -6.64 11.71 0.59
C THR A 75 -7.39 10.53 1.21
N GLY A 76 -7.29 9.33 0.65
CA GLY A 76 -8.15 8.18 1.00
C GLY A 76 -9.34 8.02 0.05
N PRO A 77 -10.32 7.18 0.38
CA PRO A 77 -11.58 7.09 -0.34
C PRO A 77 -12.23 8.45 -0.57
N ILE A 78 -12.72 8.67 -1.80
CA ILE A 78 -13.31 9.95 -2.19
C ILE A 78 -14.60 10.27 -1.41
N THR A 79 -15.21 9.27 -0.79
CA THR A 79 -16.45 9.36 0.00
C THR A 79 -16.23 9.96 1.40
N TRP A 80 -14.98 10.13 1.84
CA TRP A 80 -14.64 10.68 3.17
C TRP A 80 -14.65 12.22 3.21
N TRP A 81 -14.72 12.88 2.05
CA TRP A 81 -14.53 14.33 1.89
C TRP A 81 -15.70 14.97 1.13
#